data_AF-B9J5W5-F1
#
_entry.id   AF-B9J5W5-F1
#
_cell.length_a   1.000
_cell.length_b   1.000
_cell.length_c   1.000
_cell.angle_alpha   90.00
_cell.angle_beta   90.00
_cell.angle_gamma   90.00
#
_symmetry.space_group_name_H-M   'P 1'
#
loop_
_entity.id
_entity.type
_entity.pdbx_description
1 polymer ?
#
loop_
_entity_poly.entity_id
_entity_poly.type
_entity_poly.pdbx_seq_one_letter_code
_entity_poly.pdbx_strand_id
1 'polypeptide(L)'
;MYLFNTQGIFRTSLQDIMDTASLPKGVIYRRFKSKEEIALAALDKGGEIIWKHFYAAIEYKENVIDKIIAIFLVYQDTVNNPPIANSWWVSFT
;
A
#
# COMPACT_ATOMS: atom_id res chain seq x y z
N MET A 1 -2.06 1.14 -6.00
CA MET A 1 -0.88 0.32 -5.67
C MET A 1 -0.75 -0.92 -6.55
N TYR A 2 -1.80 -1.71 -6.80
CA TYR A 2 -1.72 -2.97 -7.54
C TYR A 2 -0.89 -2.94 -8.85
N LEU A 3 -1.24 -2.09 -9.83
CA LEU A 3 -0.49 -2.02 -11.10
C LEU A 3 0.97 -1.64 -10.89
N PHE A 4 1.25 -0.68 -10.02
CA PHE A 4 2.61 -0.25 -9.74
C PHE A 4 3.46 -1.34 -9.09
N ASN A 5 2.87 -2.18 -8.24
CA ASN A 5 3.61 -3.26 -7.60
C ASN A 5 3.78 -4.49 -8.51
N THR A 6 2.84 -4.73 -9.43
CA THR A 6 2.86 -5.93 -10.29
C THR A 6 3.61 -5.70 -11.60
N GLN A 7 3.57 -4.48 -12.14
CA GLN A 7 4.11 -4.15 -13.46
C GLN A 7 5.28 -3.14 -13.37
N GLY A 8 5.36 -2.39 -12.27
CA GLY A 8 6.32 -1.30 -12.11
C GLY A 8 5.83 0.01 -12.73
N ILE A 9 6.27 1.13 -12.16
CA ILE A 9 5.84 2.48 -12.56
C ILE A 9 6.17 2.82 -14.02
N PHE A 10 7.30 2.34 -14.55
CA PHE A 10 7.71 2.60 -15.92
C PHE A 10 6.81 1.89 -16.95
N ARG A 11 6.29 0.70 -16.61
CA ARG A 11 5.44 -0.10 -17.51
C ARG A 11 3.94 0.19 -17.35
N THR A 12 3.56 0.94 -16.33
CA THR A 12 2.16 1.35 -16.11
C THR A 12 1.88 2.67 -16.83
N SER A 13 0.91 2.69 -17.74
CA SER A 13 0.40 3.91 -18.39
C SER A 13 -0.81 4.49 -17.65
N LEU A 14 -1.17 5.75 -17.94
CA LEU A 14 -2.43 6.33 -17.43
C LEU A 14 -3.67 5.60 -17.95
N GLN A 15 -3.59 5.01 -19.15
CA GLN A 15 -4.67 4.21 -19.73
C GLN A 15 -4.89 2.92 -18.93
N ASP A 16 -3.81 2.20 -18.61
CA ASP A 16 -3.88 0.98 -17.79
C ASP A 16 -4.52 1.26 -16.42
N ILE A 17 -4.18 2.42 -15.82
CA ILE A 17 -4.75 2.87 -14.54
C ILE A 17 -6.26 3.14 -14.69
N MET A 18 -6.68 3.85 -15.74
CA MET A 18 -8.10 4.14 -15.98
C MET A 18 -8.92 2.87 -16.19
N ASP A 19 -8.41 1.95 -17.01
CA ASP A 19 -9.10 0.71 -17.34
C ASP A 19 -9.23 -0.19 -16.11
N THR A 20 -8.15 -0.34 -15.34
CA THR A 20 -8.14 -1.15 -14.12
C THR A 20 -9.02 -0.55 -13.02
N ALA A 21 -9.02 0.77 -12.87
CA ALA A 21 -9.85 1.45 -11.87
C ALA A 21 -11.32 1.65 -12.31
N SER A 22 -11.64 1.35 -13.58
CA SER A 22 -12.93 1.67 -14.20
C SER A 22 -13.34 3.15 -14.00
N LEU A 23 -12.35 4.05 -14.08
CA LEU A 23 -12.56 5.48 -13.87
C LEU A 23 -12.49 6.25 -15.20
N PRO A 24 -13.45 7.14 -15.49
CA PRO A 24 -13.41 7.98 -16.68
C PRO A 24 -12.19 8.92 -16.66
N LYS A 25 -11.66 9.20 -17.86
CA LYS A 25 -10.54 10.12 -18.08
C LYS A 25 -10.67 11.44 -17.31
N GLY A 26 -11.82 12.10 -17.44
CA GLY A 26 -12.06 13.39 -16.77
C GLY A 26 -11.93 13.34 -15.24
N VAL A 27 -12.21 12.20 -14.61
CA VAL A 27 -12.09 12.03 -13.15
C VAL A 27 -10.64 11.94 -12.71
N ILE A 28 -9.81 11.16 -13.41
CA ILE A 28 -8.40 11.02 -13.08
C ILE A 28 -7.65 12.34 -13.32
N TYR A 29 -7.81 12.95 -14.49
CA TYR A 29 -7.10 14.19 -14.85
C TYR A 29 -7.54 15.41 -14.04
N ARG A 30 -8.72 15.38 -13.40
CA ARG A 30 -9.14 16.43 -12.46
C ARG A 30 -8.33 16.40 -11.15
N ARG A 31 -7.91 15.21 -10.71
CA ARG A 31 -7.21 15.01 -9.44
C ARG A 31 -5.69 14.91 -9.59
N PHE A 32 -5.21 14.37 -10.69
CA PHE A 32 -3.81 14.05 -10.89
C PHE A 32 -3.32 14.54 -12.25
N LYS A 33 -2.15 15.16 -12.27
CA LYS A 33 -1.50 15.67 -13.48
C LYS A 33 -0.63 14.63 -14.17
N SER A 34 -0.18 13.61 -13.44
CA SER A 34 0.69 12.55 -13.96
C SER A 34 0.47 11.20 -13.27
N LYS A 35 1.03 10.14 -13.85
CA LYS A 35 1.02 8.82 -13.21
C LYS A 35 1.90 8.77 -11.96
N GLU A 36 2.92 9.61 -11.88
CA GLU A 36 3.81 9.75 -10.73
C GLU A 36 3.05 10.33 -9.53
N GLU A 37 2.19 11.34 -9.73
CA GLU A 37 1.31 11.84 -8.66
C GLU A 37 0.33 10.77 -8.17
N ILE A 38 -0.21 9.94 -9.07
CA ILE A 38 -1.06 8.81 -8.70
C ILE A 38 -0.27 7.78 -7.90
N ALA A 39 0.98 7.50 -8.29
CA ALA A 39 1.86 6.57 -7.59
C ALA A 39 2.19 7.06 -6.17
N LEU A 40 2.52 8.34 -6.01
CA LEU A 40 2.75 8.96 -4.70
C LEU A 40 1.51 8.89 -3.82
N ALA A 41 0.34 9.29 -4.33
CA ALA A 41 -0.91 9.20 -3.58
C ALA A 41 -1.28 7.77 -3.18
N ALA A 42 -0.99 6.80 -4.06
CA ALA A 42 -1.18 5.39 -3.77
C ALA A 42 -0.21 4.88 -2.70
N LEU A 43 1.04 5.37 -2.70
CA LEU A 43 2.05 5.05 -1.69
C LEU A 43 1.66 5.62 -0.33
N ASP A 44 1.26 6.89 -0.27
CA ASP A 44 0.77 7.55 0.95
C ASP A 44 -0.41 6.75 1.55
N LYS A 45 -1.37 6.38 0.69
CA LYS A 45 -2.50 5.56 1.12
C LYS A 45 -2.07 4.18 1.62
N GLY A 46 -1.07 3.58 1.00
CA GLY A 46 -0.46 2.33 1.46
C GLY A 46 0.16 2.49 2.85
N GLY A 47 0.91 3.57 3.07
CA GLY A 47 1.49 3.91 4.37
C GLY A 47 0.42 4.04 5.47
N GLU A 48 -0.69 4.73 5.19
CA GLU A 48 -1.82 4.81 6.13
C GLU A 48 -2.38 3.43 6.51
N ILE A 49 -2.51 2.53 5.54
CA ILE A 49 -3.00 1.17 5.80
C ILE A 49 -2.03 0.44 6.72
N ILE A 50 -0.73 0.44 6.39
CA ILE A 50 0.31 -0.19 7.21
C ILE A 50 0.27 0.36 8.65
N TRP A 51 0.20 1.68 8.81
CA TRP A 51 0.10 2.30 10.13
C TRP A 51 -1.11 1.84 10.93
N LYS A 52 -2.28 1.69 10.29
CA LYS A 52 -3.47 1.16 10.97
C LYS A 52 -3.25 -0.24 11.52
N HIS A 53 -2.56 -1.11 10.79
CA HIS A 53 -2.23 -2.45 11.29
C HIS A 53 -1.30 -2.39 12.50
N PHE A 54 -0.27 -1.55 12.47
CA PHE A 54 0.61 -1.36 13.63
C PHE A 54 -0.15 -0.80 14.84
N TYR A 55 -0.99 0.22 14.65
CA TYR A 55 -1.78 0.80 15.73
C TYR A 55 -2.73 -0.23 16.36
N ALA A 56 -3.44 -1.00 15.55
CA ALA A 56 -4.33 -2.06 16.03
C ALA A 56 -3.57 -3.13 16.84
N ALA A 57 -2.35 -3.49 16.42
CA ALA A 57 -1.55 -4.51 17.10
C ALA A 57 -1.05 -4.06 18.49
N ILE A 58 -0.88 -2.75 18.72
CA ILE A 58 -0.38 -2.20 19.98
C ILE A 58 -1.49 -1.64 20.89
N GLU A 59 -2.72 -1.48 20.39
CA GLU A 59 -3.82 -0.76 21.05
C GLU A 59 -4.08 -1.24 22.49
N TYR A 60 -4.09 -2.57 22.68
CA TYR A 60 -4.41 -3.20 23.96
C TYR A 60 -3.19 -3.73 24.72
N LYS A 61 -1.97 -3.31 24.33
CA LYS A 61 -0.74 -3.70 25.03
C LYS A 61 -0.41 -2.66 26.11
N GLU A 62 -0.24 -3.11 27.34
CA GLU A 62 0.11 -2.24 28.46
C GLU A 62 1.63 -2.00 28.55
N ASN A 63 2.43 -3.03 28.29
CA ASN A 63 3.89 -2.97 28.37
C ASN A 63 4.52 -2.48 27.05
N VAL A 64 5.52 -1.59 27.15
CA VAL A 64 6.28 -1.07 26.01
C VAL A 64 7.00 -2.18 25.23
N ILE A 65 7.55 -3.18 25.91
CA ILE A 65 8.20 -4.33 25.26
C ILE A 65 7.19 -5.12 24.43
N ASP A 66 5.97 -5.34 24.94
CA ASP A 66 4.91 -6.03 24.19
C ASP A 66 4.45 -5.24 22.97
N LYS A 67 4.46 -3.90 23.04
CA LYS A 67 4.19 -3.03 21.89
C LYS A 67 5.27 -3.18 20.82
N ILE A 68 6.54 -3.18 21.20
CA ILE A 68 7.67 -3.37 20.28
C ILE A 68 7.58 -4.74 19.61
N ILE A 69 7.34 -5.80 20.39
CA ILE A 69 7.16 -7.16 19.86
C ILE A 69 5.99 -7.20 18.88
N ALA A 70 4.84 -6.61 19.23
CA ALA A 70 3.66 -6.59 18.37
C ALA A 70 3.93 -5.93 17.01
N ILE A 71 4.72 -4.85 16.96
CA ILE A 71 5.13 -4.21 15.71
C ILE A 71 5.96 -5.18 14.85
N PHE A 72 6.94 -5.88 15.44
CA PHE A 72 7.73 -6.88 14.72
C PHE A 72 6.88 -8.04 14.20
N LEU A 73 5.88 -8.49 14.96
CA LEU A 73 4.97 -9.55 14.53
C LEU A 73 4.12 -9.13 13.32
N VAL A 74 3.61 -7.89 13.29
CA VAL A 74 2.90 -7.37 12.10
C VAL A 74 3.83 -7.34 10.88
N TYR A 75 5.11 -7.03 11.06
CA TYR A 75 6.08 -7.03 9.98
C TYR A 75 6.40 -8.45 9.47
N GLN A 76 6.58 -9.41 10.39
CA GLN A 76 6.88 -10.80 10.06
C GLN A 76 5.72 -11.56 9.40
N ASP A 77 4.48 -11.23 9.76
CA ASP A 77 3.29 -11.92 9.23
C ASP A 77 2.87 -11.42 7.84
N THR A 78 3.66 -10.54 7.20
CA THR A 78 3.33 -9.99 5.87
C THR A 78 3.26 -11.06 4.77
N VAL A 79 3.86 -12.24 4.98
CA VAL A 79 3.75 -13.39 4.07
C VAL A 79 2.35 -14.01 4.09
N ASN A 80 1.79 -14.22 5.27
CA ASN A 80 0.49 -14.91 5.42
C ASN A 80 -0.68 -13.91 5.46
N ASN A 81 -0.42 -12.68 5.89
CA ASN A 81 -1.42 -11.63 6.06
C ASN A 81 -0.88 -10.26 5.62
N PRO A 82 -0.63 -10.06 4.31
CA PRO A 82 -0.08 -8.82 3.81
C PRO A 82 -1.07 -7.65 4.02
N PRO A 83 -0.68 -6.55 4.69
CA PRO A 83 -1.51 -5.35 4.81
C PRO A 83 -1.86 -4.72 3.46
N ILE A 84 -0.99 -4.93 2.45
CA ILE A 84 -1.20 -4.50 1.07
C ILE A 84 -0.88 -5.68 0.16
N ALA A 85 -1.89 -6.14 -0.57
CA ALA A 85 -1.75 -7.23 -1.54
C ALA A 85 -0.74 -6.89 -2.65
N ASN A 86 0.01 -7.91 -3.07
CA ASN A 86 1.04 -7.82 -4.13
C ASN A 86 2.10 -6.75 -3.84
N SER A 87 2.37 -6.42 -2.58
CA SER A 87 3.44 -5.49 -2.24
C SER A 87 4.81 -6.17 -2.38
N TRP A 88 5.83 -5.39 -2.76
CA TRP A 88 7.19 -5.90 -3.02
C TRP A 88 7.78 -6.70 -1.86
N TRP A 89 7.34 -6.44 -0.63
CA TRP A 89 7.78 -7.11 0.60
C TRP A 89 7.45 -8.60 0.62
N VAL A 90 6.37 -9.04 -0.04
CA VAL A 90 5.95 -10.46 -0.12
C VAL A 90 6.88 -11.26 -1.06
N SER A 91 7.64 -10.59 -1.93
CA SER A 91 8.52 -11.25 -2.90
C SER A 91 9.94 -11.53 -2.36
N PHE A 92 10.27 -11.10 -1.14
CA PHE A 92 11.60 -11.21 -0.54
C PHE A 92 11.64 -12.10 0.73
N THR A 93 10.56 -12.82 1.00
CA THR A 93 10.37 -13.73 2.15
C THR A 93 9.70 -14.99 1.65
#